data_AF-A0A967SF18-F1
#
_entry.id   AF-A0A967SF18-F1
#
_cell.length_a   1.000
_cell.length_b   1.000
_cell.length_c   1.000
_cell.angle_alpha   90.00
_cell.angle_beta   90.00
_cell.angle_gamma   90.00
#
_symmetry.space_group_name_H-M   'P 1'
#
loop_
_entity.id
_entity.type
_entity.pdbx_description
1 polymer ?
#
loop_
_entity_poly.entity_id
_entity_poly.type
_entity_poly.pdbx_seq_one_letter_code
_entity_poly.pdbx_strand_id
1 'polypeptide(L)' 'GALYPALRRLERKGWLKAEWGETDTGREAKYYELTPDGRARLASQAREWGRYVE' A
#
# COMPACT_ATOMS: atom_id res chain seq x y z
N GLY A 1 -13.34 0.78 -10.93
CA GLY A 1 -12.19 0.08 -10.31
C GLY A 1 -11.73 0.81 -9.07
N ALA A 2 -11.69 0.14 -7.92
CA ALA A 2 -11.38 0.76 -6.62
C ALA A 2 -9.90 0.67 -6.21
N LEU A 3 -9.13 -0.24 -6.83
CA LEU A 3 -7.74 -0.54 -6.45
C LEU A 3 -6.78 0.62 -6.74
N TYR A 4 -6.67 1.06 -8.00
CA TYR A 4 -5.77 2.16 -8.36
C TYR A 4 -6.04 3.47 -7.60
N PRO A 5 -7.30 3.91 -7.43
CA PRO A 5 -7.60 5.06 -6.57
C PRO A 5 -7.18 4.85 -5.10
N ALA A 6 -7.31 3.64 -4.57
CA ALA A 6 -6.86 3.33 -3.22
C ALA A 6 -5.33 3.39 -3.09
N LEU A 7 -4.60 2.77 -4.02
CA LEU A 7 -3.13 2.79 -4.05
C LEU A 7 -2.60 4.22 -4.15
N ARG A 8 -3.16 5.05 -5.05
CA ARG A 8 -2.79 6.47 -5.15
C ARG A 8 -3.10 7.27 -3.88
N ARG A 9 -4.16 6.93 -3.14
CA ARG A 9 -4.44 7.58 -1.84
C ARG A 9 -3.40 7.21 -0.79
N LEU A 10 -2.98 5.94 -0.75
CA LEU A 10 -1.98 5.46 0.20
C LEU A 10 -0.58 6.01 -0.14
N GLU A 11 -0.25 6.10 -1.42
CA GLU A 11 0.96 6.76 -1.93
C GLU A 11 0.98 8.26 -1.56
N ARG A 12 -0.11 9.00 -1.80
CA ARG A 12 -0.21 10.42 -1.39
C ARG A 12 -0.10 10.65 0.12
N LYS A 13 -0.44 9.65 0.94
CA LYS A 13 -0.28 9.71 2.40
C LYS A 13 1.13 9.35 2.86
N GLY A 14 2.04 8.97 1.94
CA GLY A 14 3.38 8.51 2.27
C GLY A 14 3.42 7.10 2.88
N TRP A 15 2.31 6.35 2.84
CA TRP A 15 2.23 4.99 3.40
C TRP A 15 2.70 3.92 2.41
N LEU A 16 2.71 4.24 1.12
CA LEU A 16 3.31 3.42 0.08
C LEU A 16 4.37 4.23 -0.65
N LYS A 17 5.51 3.60 -0.94
CA LYS A 17 6.40 4.04 -2.02
C LYS A 17 6.03 3.27 -3.28
N ALA A 18 6.28 3.87 -4.43
CA ALA A 18 6.02 3.22 -5.69
C ALA A 18 7.11 3.49 -6.71
N GLU A 19 7.53 2.43 -7.38
CA GLU A 19 8.66 2.42 -8.30
C GLU A 19 8.26 1.70 -9.59
N TRP A 20 8.69 2.22 -10.73
CA TRP A 20 8.54 1.53 -11.99
C TRP A 20 9.65 0.49 -12.12
N GLY A 21 9.28 -0.70 -12.57
CA GLY A 21 10.21 -1.78 -12.84
C GLY A 21 9.75 -2.61 -14.01
N GLU A 22 10.67 -3.39 -14.57
CA GLU A 22 10.36 -4.37 -15.59
C GLU A 22 9.94 -5.69 -14.94
N THR A 23 8.84 -6.25 -15.43
CA THR A 23 8.44 -7.62 -15.13
C THR A 23 9.34 -8.61 -15.86
N ASP A 24 9.35 -9.87 -15.42
CA ASP A 24 10.09 -10.96 -16.09
C ASP A 24 9.69 -11.15 -17.58
N THR A 25 8.55 -10.59 -17.98
CA THR A 25 8.03 -10.60 -19.37
C THR A 25 8.41 -9.37 -20.19
N GLY A 26 9.25 -8.47 -19.65
CA GLY A 26 9.69 -7.23 -20.31
C GLY A 26 8.62 -6.13 -20.34
N ARG A 27 7.54 -6.25 -19.56
CA ARG A 27 6.51 -5.21 -19.42
C ARG A 27 6.81 -4.32 -18.22
N GLU A 28 6.64 -3.01 -18.38
CA GLU A 28 6.70 -2.09 -17.25
C GLU A 28 5.50 -2.29 -16.31
N ALA A 29 5.79 -2.39 -15.01
CA ALA A 29 4.81 -2.42 -13.94
C ALA A 29 5.21 -1.46 -12.83
N LYS A 30 4.19 -0.89 -12.17
CA LYS A 30 4.37 -0.06 -10.99
C LYS A 30 4.32 -0.95 -9.74
N TYR A 31 5.45 -1.10 -9.08
CA TYR A 31 5.61 -1.84 -7.84
C TYR A 31 5.32 -0.93 -6.65
N TYR A 32 4.60 -1.44 -5.66
CA TYR A 32 4.25 -0.70 -4.45
C TYR A 32 4.81 -1.42 -3.24
N GLU A 33 5.44 -0.69 -2.33
CA GLU A 33 5.96 -1.22 -1.07
C GLU A 33 5.51 -0.34 0.09
N LEU A 34 5.25 -0.95 1.24
CA LEU A 34 4.97 -0.21 2.47
C LEU A 34 6.21 0.57 2.91
N THR A 35 6.00 1.82 3.26
CA THR A 35 7.01 2.63 3.98
C THR A 35 7.03 2.24 5.46
N PRO A 36 8.04 2.67 6.24
CA PRO A 36 8.00 2.52 7.69
C PRO A 36 6.71 3.08 8.32
N ASP A 37 6.26 4.25 7.87
CA ASP A 37 5.00 4.87 8.32
C ASP A 37 3.78 4.06 7.91
N GLY A 38 3.79 3.52 6.69
CA GLY A 38 2.75 2.63 6.20
C GLY A 38 2.62 1.35 7.03
N ARG A 39 3.76 0.75 7.43
CA ARG A 39 3.79 -0.41 8.32
C ARG A 39 3.21 -0.09 9.70
N ALA A 40 3.60 1.05 10.29
CA ALA A 40 3.07 1.49 11.58
C ALA A 40 1.54 1.72 11.52
N ARG A 41 1.07 2.37 10.46
CA ARG A 41 -0.37 2.60 10.28
C ARG A 41 -1.15 1.31 10.08
N LEU A 42 -0.63 0.38 9.27
CA LEU A 42 -1.24 -0.93 9.06
C LEU A 42 -1.40 -1.69 10.38
N ALA A 43 -0.36 -1.70 11.22
CA ALA A 43 -0.42 -2.33 12.54
C ALA A 43 -1.48 -1.69 13.44
N SER A 44 -1.59 -0.35 13.44
CA SER A 44 -2.63 0.37 14.18
C SER A 44 -4.05 0.01 13.68
N GLN A 45 -4.26 -0.01 12.36
CA GLN A 45 -5.56 -0.36 11.78
C GLN A 45 -5.95 -1.81 12.05
N ALA A 46 -4.98 -2.75 11.99
CA ALA A 46 -5.24 -4.15 12.30
C ALA A 46 -5.67 -4.35 13.77
N ARG A 47 -5.04 -3.62 14.71
CA ARG A 47 -5.45 -3.63 16.12
C ARG A 47 -6.84 -3.02 16.33
N GLU A 48 -7.16 -1.95 15.62
CA GLU A 48 -8.48 -1.32 15.68
C GLU A 48 -9.56 -2.26 15.14
N TRP A 49 -9.31 -2.91 14.00
CA TRP A 49 -10.20 -3.91 13.43
C TRP A 49 -10.43 -5.09 14.38
N GLY A 50 -9.37 -5.61 15.01
CA GLY A 50 -9.48 -6.70 15.98
C GLY A 50 -10.40 -6.37 17.16
N ARG A 51 -10.42 -5.10 17.62
CA ARG A 51 -11.31 -4.64 18.69
C ARG A 51 -12.76 -4.40 18.24
N TYR A 52 -13.00 -4.29 16.94
CA TYR A 52 -14.34 -4.05 16.39
C TYR A 52 -15.09 -5.36 16.09
N VAL A 53 -14.35 -6.45 15.88
CA VAL A 53 -14.91 -7.78 15.54
C VAL A 53 -15.19 -8.64 16.79
N GLU A 54 -14.74 -8.18 17.97
CA GLU A 54 -15.12 -8.73 19.29
C GLU A 54 -16.41 -8.08 19.81
#